data_AF-A0A388P8L3-F1
#
_entry.id   AF-A0A388P8L3-F1
#
_cell.length_a   1.000
_cell.length_b   1.000
_cell.length_c   1.000
_cell.angle_alpha   90.00
_cell.angle_beta   90.00
_cell.angle_gamma   90.00
#
_symmetry.space_group_name_H-M   'P 1'
#
loop_
_entity.id
_entity.type
_entity.pdbx_description
1 polymer ?
#
loop_
_entity_poly.entity_id
_entity_poly.type
_entity_poly.pdbx_seq_one_letter_code
_entity_poly.pdbx_strand_id
1 'polypeptide(L)'
;MSAEAQSKLDGTTRGLGLLLIGMAAFTTWDQWAIWSTKDDYTFGYLVPFFSAYVLWDRWEDLRALLTGERSDVAAPTSKGVLTLAQLLAFASLALFGFGAAARAIFGTGIGPTLAISFGLAGAALAFAFLSVRGPSDAVATSASRWRVVGLLLFPACVWLISGPFLYLVDNQIKGELLTNVTEIVSGILRANDHAIRVSGNTIIFPNGDAVGVAEACSGIRSLSACVFAGAFLGAVFLEGGFPGALLRRIALIGLAGFTAILLNIGRNTYLTFHALHHGSKSLERDLAGIEHGQVGFSSLGTVHDLAGNVAMVAALIILVAFVPLLNRLGRPRDNRPSA
;
A
#
# COMPACT_ATOMS: atom_id res chain seq x y z
N MET A 1 9.26 -36.51 -24.90
CA MET A 1 8.39 -35.32 -24.81
C MET A 1 9.11 -34.18 -25.51
N SER A 2 8.58 -33.67 -26.63
CA SER A 2 9.22 -32.59 -27.38
C SER A 2 9.19 -31.29 -26.57
N ALA A 3 10.21 -30.44 -26.75
CA ALA A 3 10.34 -29.13 -26.09
C ALA A 3 9.10 -28.23 -26.23
N GLU A 4 8.26 -28.45 -27.25
CA GLU A 4 6.98 -27.77 -27.45
C GLU A 4 5.92 -28.03 -26.37
N ALA A 5 5.91 -29.23 -25.77
CA ALA A 5 4.94 -29.59 -24.72
C ALA A 5 5.22 -28.88 -23.38
N GLN A 6 6.47 -28.46 -23.17
CA GLN A 6 6.93 -27.81 -21.94
C GLN A 6 6.52 -26.33 -21.87
N SER A 7 6.09 -25.72 -22.99
CA SER A 7 5.73 -24.31 -23.05
C SER A 7 4.33 -23.97 -22.49
N LYS A 8 3.53 -24.99 -22.16
CA LYS A 8 2.14 -24.83 -21.75
C LYS A 8 2.01 -25.07 -20.26
N LEU A 9 1.45 -24.07 -19.55
CA LEU A 9 1.03 -24.24 -18.15
C LEU A 9 0.16 -25.49 -18.02
N ASP A 10 0.33 -26.26 -16.95
CA ASP A 10 -0.50 -27.43 -16.72
C ASP A 10 -1.93 -27.05 -16.30
N GLY A 11 -2.84 -28.02 -16.40
CA GLY A 11 -4.26 -27.80 -16.11
C GLY A 11 -4.53 -27.33 -14.67
N THR A 12 -3.79 -27.84 -13.69
CA THR A 12 -3.95 -27.46 -12.28
C THR A 12 -3.53 -26.02 -12.08
N THR A 13 -2.35 -25.63 -12.56
CA THR A 13 -1.85 -24.26 -12.47
C THR A 13 -2.80 -23.26 -13.14
N ARG A 14 -3.37 -23.61 -14.29
CA ARG A 14 -4.41 -22.79 -14.95
C ARG A 14 -5.68 -22.69 -14.11
N GLY A 15 -6.16 -23.80 -13.55
CA GLY A 15 -7.35 -23.83 -12.70
C GLY A 15 -7.18 -22.97 -11.45
N LEU A 16 -6.02 -23.05 -10.78
CA LEU A 16 -5.68 -22.19 -9.65
C LEU A 16 -5.61 -20.71 -10.06
N GLY A 17 -5.04 -20.40 -11.22
CA GLY A 17 -5.02 -19.04 -11.77
C GLY A 17 -6.43 -18.48 -12.01
N LEU A 18 -7.32 -19.27 -12.62
CA LEU A 18 -8.73 -18.89 -12.84
C LEU A 18 -9.47 -18.68 -11.51
N LEU A 19 -9.22 -19.54 -10.52
CA LEU A 19 -9.76 -19.38 -9.17
C LEU A 19 -9.30 -18.06 -8.54
N LEU A 20 -8.01 -17.72 -8.63
CA LEU A 20 -7.48 -16.45 -8.12
C LEU A 20 -8.10 -15.23 -8.81
N ILE A 21 -8.36 -15.31 -10.13
CA ILE A 21 -9.08 -14.25 -10.85
C ILE A 21 -10.50 -14.06 -10.28
N GLY A 22 -11.23 -15.16 -10.04
CA GLY A 22 -12.55 -15.11 -9.41
C GLY A 22 -12.51 -14.55 -7.99
N MET A 23 -11.53 -14.97 -7.19
CA MET A 23 -11.31 -14.46 -5.83
C MET A 23 -10.97 -12.96 -5.82
N ALA A 24 -10.13 -12.50 -6.75
CA ALA A 24 -9.77 -11.08 -6.89
C ALA A 24 -10.97 -10.24 -7.35
N ALA A 25 -11.79 -10.74 -8.28
CA ALA A 25 -13.02 -10.08 -8.71
C ALA A 25 -14.01 -9.95 -7.54
N PHE A 26 -14.20 -11.01 -6.75
CA PHE A 26 -15.04 -10.96 -5.55
C PHE A 26 -14.48 -10.00 -4.50
N THR A 27 -13.16 -10.00 -4.27
CA THR A 27 -12.51 -9.06 -3.34
C THR A 27 -12.66 -7.61 -3.81
N THR A 28 -12.58 -7.36 -5.12
CA THR A 28 -12.84 -6.05 -5.72
C THR A 28 -14.27 -5.59 -5.43
N TRP A 29 -15.26 -6.46 -5.63
CA TRP A 29 -16.66 -6.17 -5.31
C TRP A 29 -16.87 -5.93 -3.82
N ASP A 30 -16.24 -6.73 -2.95
CA ASP A 30 -16.34 -6.59 -1.50
C ASP A 30 -15.78 -5.23 -1.03
N GLN A 31 -14.58 -4.88 -1.47
CA GLN A 31 -13.90 -3.65 -1.08
C GLN A 31 -14.45 -2.39 -1.78
N TRP A 32 -15.21 -2.55 -2.87
CA TRP A 32 -15.84 -1.43 -3.59
C TRP A 32 -16.63 -0.50 -2.66
N ALA A 33 -17.36 -1.07 -1.69
CA ALA A 33 -18.13 -0.31 -0.72
C ALA A 33 -17.22 0.60 0.13
N ILE A 34 -16.04 0.13 0.53
CA ILE A 34 -15.05 0.91 1.27
C ILE A 34 -14.50 2.02 0.39
N TRP A 35 -14.12 1.70 -0.84
CA TRP A 35 -13.55 2.67 -1.79
C TRP A 35 -14.57 3.75 -2.22
N SER A 36 -15.87 3.43 -2.17
CA SER A 36 -16.95 4.38 -2.47
C SER A 36 -17.33 5.29 -1.31
N THR A 37 -17.13 4.84 -0.07
CA THR A 37 -17.67 5.53 1.12
C THR A 37 -16.60 6.17 1.99
N LYS A 38 -15.33 5.81 1.78
CA LYS A 38 -14.19 6.38 2.49
C LYS A 38 -13.23 7.00 1.50
N ASP A 39 -13.18 8.33 1.51
CA ASP A 39 -12.29 9.11 0.64
C ASP A 39 -10.82 8.65 0.75
N ASP A 40 -10.40 8.29 1.96
CA ASP A 40 -9.08 7.75 2.32
C ASP A 40 -8.69 6.51 1.51
N TYR A 41 -9.67 5.75 1.02
CA TYR A 41 -9.51 4.48 0.33
C TYR A 41 -9.83 4.56 -1.16
N THR A 42 -10.03 5.76 -1.72
CA THR A 42 -10.35 5.95 -3.15
C THR A 42 -9.25 5.39 -4.05
N PHE A 43 -7.98 5.39 -3.60
CA PHE A 43 -6.88 4.73 -4.33
C PHE A 43 -7.13 3.23 -4.56
N GLY A 44 -8.00 2.60 -3.75
CA GLY A 44 -8.37 1.20 -3.83
C GLY A 44 -8.89 0.78 -5.21
N TYR A 45 -9.57 1.68 -5.93
CA TYR A 45 -10.00 1.42 -7.31
C TYR A 45 -8.83 1.09 -8.26
N LEU A 46 -7.62 1.55 -7.96
CA LEU A 46 -6.43 1.28 -8.77
C LEU A 46 -5.81 -0.10 -8.50
N VAL A 47 -6.14 -0.74 -7.37
CA VAL A 47 -5.55 -2.02 -6.95
C VAL A 47 -5.71 -3.15 -7.98
N PRO A 48 -6.91 -3.43 -8.54
CA PRO A 48 -7.03 -4.47 -9.55
C PRO A 48 -6.14 -4.19 -10.77
N PHE A 49 -6.05 -2.93 -11.21
CA PHE A 49 -5.25 -2.53 -12.36
C PHE A 49 -3.74 -2.62 -12.09
N PHE A 50 -3.27 -2.15 -10.93
CA PHE A 50 -1.87 -2.24 -10.56
C PHE A 50 -1.43 -3.68 -10.30
N SER A 51 -2.31 -4.51 -9.73
CA SER A 51 -2.04 -5.95 -9.59
C SER A 51 -1.91 -6.61 -10.96
N ALA A 52 -2.84 -6.34 -11.88
CA ALA A 52 -2.78 -6.85 -13.25
C ALA A 52 -1.54 -6.35 -14.00
N TYR A 53 -1.19 -5.07 -13.87
CA TYR A 53 0.00 -4.50 -14.48
C TYR A 53 1.29 -5.19 -13.98
N VAL A 54 1.45 -5.33 -12.66
CA VAL A 54 2.65 -5.98 -12.10
C VAL A 54 2.71 -7.47 -12.45
N LEU A 55 1.55 -8.14 -12.55
CA LEU A 55 1.48 -9.52 -13.05
C LEU A 55 1.92 -9.62 -14.51
N TRP A 56 1.46 -8.69 -15.35
CA TRP A 56 1.81 -8.64 -16.76
C TRP A 56 3.31 -8.35 -16.96
N ASP A 57 3.84 -7.35 -16.28
CA ASP A 57 5.27 -6.98 -16.28
C ASP A 57 6.17 -8.17 -15.86
N ARG A 58 5.70 -9.01 -14.94
CA ARG A 58 6.45 -10.17 -14.42
C ARG A 58 6.06 -11.49 -15.09
N TRP A 59 5.21 -11.46 -16.11
CA TRP A 59 4.61 -12.67 -16.66
C TRP A 59 5.63 -13.61 -17.29
N GLU A 60 6.61 -13.09 -18.02
CA GLU A 60 7.65 -13.92 -18.66
C GLU A 60 8.45 -14.71 -17.63
N ASP A 61 8.91 -14.03 -16.58
CA ASP A 61 9.67 -14.62 -15.47
C ASP A 61 8.82 -15.63 -14.68
N LEU A 62 7.55 -15.30 -14.42
CA LEU A 62 6.61 -16.18 -13.74
C LEU A 62 6.31 -17.43 -14.56
N ARG A 63 5.97 -17.27 -15.84
CA ARG A 63 5.67 -18.36 -16.77
C ARG A 63 6.83 -19.33 -16.86
N ALA A 64 8.06 -18.83 -17.03
CA ALA A 64 9.25 -19.68 -17.15
C ALA A 64 9.48 -20.57 -15.92
N LEU A 65 9.16 -20.08 -14.71
CA LEU A 65 9.25 -20.85 -13.47
C LEU A 65 8.07 -21.83 -13.30
N LEU A 66 6.87 -21.45 -13.75
CA LEU A 66 5.67 -22.30 -13.68
C LEU A 66 5.71 -23.45 -14.71
N THR A 67 6.35 -23.25 -15.86
CA THR A 67 6.52 -24.28 -16.88
C THR A 67 7.77 -25.15 -16.68
N GLY A 68 8.68 -24.73 -15.81
CA GLY A 68 9.97 -25.39 -15.61
C GLY A 68 10.99 -25.10 -16.72
N GLU A 69 10.73 -24.12 -17.59
CA GLU A 69 11.71 -23.58 -18.57
C GLU A 69 12.92 -22.98 -17.84
N ARG A 70 12.71 -22.43 -16.64
CA ARG A 70 13.74 -21.88 -15.76
C ARG A 70 13.70 -22.52 -14.38
N SER A 71 14.87 -22.78 -13.81
CA SER A 71 15.02 -23.20 -12.42
C SER A 71 16.29 -22.59 -11.83
N ASP A 72 16.19 -22.08 -10.61
CA ASP A 72 17.33 -21.61 -9.85
C ASP A 72 18.10 -22.79 -9.23
N VAL A 73 19.43 -22.68 -9.17
CA VAL A 73 20.32 -23.71 -8.61
C VAL A 73 20.21 -23.72 -7.09
N ALA A 74 19.50 -24.71 -6.55
CA ALA A 74 19.35 -24.95 -5.12
C ALA A 74 18.86 -26.39 -4.86
N ALA A 75 18.84 -26.81 -3.59
CA ALA A 75 18.28 -28.10 -3.23
C ALA A 75 16.77 -28.18 -3.57
N PRO A 76 16.25 -29.38 -3.92
CA PRO A 76 14.82 -29.62 -4.04
C PRO A 76 14.08 -29.23 -2.76
N THR A 77 12.87 -28.72 -2.89
CA THR A 77 12.04 -28.38 -1.72
C THR A 77 11.70 -29.63 -0.91
N SER A 78 11.85 -29.55 0.41
CA SER A 78 11.54 -30.66 1.30
C SER A 78 10.03 -30.95 1.33
N LYS A 79 9.65 -32.21 1.54
CA LYS A 79 8.25 -32.63 1.63
C LYS A 79 7.50 -31.88 2.73
N GLY A 80 8.13 -31.65 3.87
CA GLY A 80 7.52 -30.91 4.99
C GLY A 80 7.14 -29.47 4.62
N VAL A 81 7.99 -28.76 3.86
CA VAL A 81 7.67 -27.41 3.37
C VAL A 81 6.52 -27.43 2.36
N LEU A 82 6.47 -28.43 1.49
CA LEU A 82 5.35 -28.61 0.56
C LEU A 82 4.04 -28.90 1.28
N THR A 83 4.06 -29.76 2.30
CA THR A 83 2.88 -30.04 3.14
C THR A 83 2.43 -28.79 3.88
N LEU A 84 3.35 -28.01 4.45
CA LEU A 84 3.01 -26.73 5.08
C LEU A 84 2.38 -25.77 4.07
N ALA A 85 2.93 -25.64 2.87
CA ALA A 85 2.36 -24.79 1.82
C ALA A 85 0.95 -25.24 1.40
N GLN A 86 0.69 -26.55 1.35
CA GLN A 86 -0.66 -27.10 1.09
C GLN A 86 -1.64 -26.79 2.23
N LEU A 87 -1.20 -26.92 3.49
CA LEU A 87 -2.02 -26.55 4.65
C LEU A 87 -2.34 -25.05 4.66
N LEU A 88 -1.37 -24.21 4.34
CA LEU A 88 -1.57 -22.76 4.21
C LEU A 88 -2.49 -22.41 3.05
N ALA A 89 -2.38 -23.11 1.91
CA ALA A 89 -3.30 -22.96 0.79
C ALA A 89 -4.74 -23.30 1.19
N PHE A 90 -4.93 -24.43 1.88
CA PHE A 90 -6.24 -24.84 2.39
C PHE A 90 -6.79 -23.84 3.42
N ALA A 91 -5.98 -23.42 4.39
CA ALA A 91 -6.37 -22.44 5.39
C ALA A 91 -6.75 -21.08 4.75
N SER A 92 -6.02 -20.66 3.71
CA SER A 92 -6.31 -19.42 2.98
C SER A 92 -7.62 -19.49 2.20
N LEU A 93 -7.87 -20.63 1.54
CA LEU A 93 -9.16 -20.89 0.87
C LEU A 93 -10.32 -20.95 1.87
N ALA A 94 -10.14 -21.62 3.00
CA ALA A 94 -11.15 -21.68 4.05
C ALA A 94 -11.43 -20.28 4.61
N LEU A 95 -10.39 -19.50 4.90
CA LEU A 95 -10.52 -18.13 5.38
C LEU A 95 -11.26 -17.24 4.37
N PHE A 96 -10.92 -17.35 3.08
CA PHE A 96 -11.65 -16.66 2.02
C PHE A 96 -13.12 -17.07 1.98
N GLY A 97 -13.40 -18.37 1.99
CA GLY A 97 -14.76 -18.91 1.93
C GLY A 97 -15.62 -18.51 3.13
N PHE A 98 -15.08 -18.60 4.35
CA PHE A 98 -15.75 -18.13 5.55
C PHE A 98 -15.93 -16.62 5.55
N GLY A 99 -14.95 -15.85 5.07
CA GLY A 99 -15.06 -14.41 4.88
C GLY A 99 -16.19 -14.04 3.91
N ALA A 100 -16.25 -14.71 2.76
CA ALA A 100 -17.31 -14.52 1.77
C ALA A 100 -18.70 -14.91 2.30
N ALA A 101 -18.80 -16.02 3.02
CA ALA A 101 -20.04 -16.43 3.67
C ALA A 101 -20.48 -15.42 4.75
N ALA A 102 -19.55 -14.96 5.60
CA ALA A 102 -19.83 -13.93 6.59
C ALA A 102 -20.25 -12.61 5.94
N ARG A 103 -19.62 -12.23 4.82
CA ARG A 103 -20.00 -11.05 4.03
C ARG A 103 -21.43 -11.15 3.48
N ALA A 104 -21.84 -12.34 3.05
CA ALA A 104 -23.20 -12.60 2.57
C ALA A 104 -24.26 -12.57 3.70
N ILE A 105 -23.90 -13.06 4.90
CA ILE A 105 -24.83 -13.14 6.05
C ILE A 105 -24.96 -11.79 6.78
N PHE A 106 -23.83 -11.15 7.08
CA PHE A 106 -23.76 -9.98 7.95
C PHE A 106 -23.59 -8.66 7.19
N GLY A 107 -23.39 -8.71 5.87
CA GLY A 107 -23.10 -7.53 5.08
C GLY A 107 -21.66 -7.05 5.26
N THR A 108 -21.43 -5.78 4.93
CA THR A 108 -20.10 -5.16 4.84
C THR A 108 -19.52 -5.00 6.23
N GLY A 109 -18.32 -5.52 6.46
CA GLY A 109 -17.70 -5.44 7.78
C GLY A 109 -16.21 -5.71 7.75
N ILE A 110 -15.51 -5.20 8.76
CA ILE A 110 -14.06 -5.33 8.90
C ILE A 110 -13.65 -6.80 8.92
N GLY A 111 -14.30 -7.63 9.75
CA GLY A 111 -13.99 -9.05 9.89
C GLY A 111 -14.08 -9.82 8.56
N PRO A 112 -15.25 -9.82 7.88
CA PRO A 112 -15.39 -10.47 6.58
C PRO A 112 -14.38 -10.00 5.53
N THR A 113 -14.19 -8.69 5.37
CA THR A 113 -13.26 -8.14 4.37
C THR A 113 -11.81 -8.49 4.68
N LEU A 114 -11.40 -8.53 5.95
CA LEU A 114 -10.06 -9.02 6.32
C LEU A 114 -9.90 -10.50 5.94
N ALA A 115 -10.86 -11.34 6.30
CA ALA A 115 -10.81 -12.76 5.97
C ALA A 115 -10.72 -13.01 4.45
N ILE A 116 -11.50 -12.27 3.66
CA ILE A 116 -11.44 -12.29 2.19
C ILE A 116 -10.05 -11.85 1.70
N SER A 117 -9.53 -10.71 2.17
CA SER A 117 -8.28 -10.14 1.68
C SER A 117 -7.05 -10.98 2.06
N PHE A 118 -6.98 -11.48 3.30
CA PHE A 118 -5.94 -12.40 3.74
C PHE A 118 -6.07 -13.77 3.08
N GLY A 119 -7.29 -14.26 2.86
CA GLY A 119 -7.53 -15.50 2.13
C GLY A 119 -7.06 -15.42 0.68
N LEU A 120 -7.32 -14.30 -0.02
CA LEU A 120 -6.82 -14.06 -1.38
C LEU A 120 -5.29 -13.99 -1.40
N ALA A 121 -4.68 -13.17 -0.53
CA ALA A 121 -3.23 -13.00 -0.48
C ALA A 121 -2.53 -14.34 -0.18
N GLY A 122 -3.00 -15.06 0.83
CA GLY A 122 -2.45 -16.35 1.23
C GLY A 122 -2.61 -17.41 0.13
N ALA A 123 -3.78 -17.50 -0.50
CA ALA A 123 -4.03 -18.43 -1.60
C ALA A 123 -3.13 -18.12 -2.80
N ALA A 124 -3.01 -16.84 -3.20
CA ALA A 124 -2.18 -16.44 -4.32
C ALA A 124 -0.71 -16.83 -4.11
N LEU A 125 -0.15 -16.55 -2.94
CA LEU A 125 1.24 -16.88 -2.62
C LEU A 125 1.46 -18.39 -2.51
N ALA A 126 0.55 -19.11 -1.83
CA ALA A 126 0.68 -20.56 -1.63
C ALA A 126 0.49 -21.34 -2.95
N PHE A 127 -0.52 -20.98 -3.76
CA PHE A 127 -0.73 -21.59 -5.07
C PHE A 127 0.45 -21.39 -5.98
N ALA A 128 1.01 -20.19 -6.03
CA ALA A 128 2.15 -19.92 -6.87
C ALA A 128 3.41 -20.65 -6.37
N PHE A 129 3.63 -20.70 -5.05
CA PHE A 129 4.70 -21.51 -4.46
C PHE A 129 4.57 -22.98 -4.85
N LEU A 130 3.36 -23.55 -4.81
CA LEU A 130 3.08 -24.95 -5.13
C LEU A 130 3.15 -25.25 -6.65
N SER A 131 2.78 -24.30 -7.49
CA SER A 131 2.67 -24.46 -8.95
C SER A 131 4.00 -24.42 -9.70
N VAL A 132 5.10 -24.05 -9.04
CA VAL A 132 6.44 -24.06 -9.67
C VAL A 132 6.86 -25.48 -10.05
N ARG A 133 7.37 -25.63 -11.28
CA ARG A 133 7.86 -26.89 -11.83
C ARG A 133 9.38 -26.87 -11.99
N GLY A 134 10.02 -28.02 -11.80
CA GLY A 134 11.42 -28.20 -12.16
C GLY A 134 11.57 -28.58 -13.64
N PRO A 135 12.79 -28.51 -14.20
CA PRO A 135 13.05 -28.94 -15.56
C PRO A 135 12.68 -30.41 -15.75
N SER A 136 12.05 -30.75 -16.88
CA SER A 136 11.61 -32.13 -17.16
C SER A 136 10.69 -32.74 -16.09
N ASP A 137 9.80 -31.91 -15.51
CA ASP A 137 8.86 -32.30 -14.44
C ASP A 137 9.54 -32.81 -13.15
N ALA A 138 10.81 -32.45 -12.95
CA ALA A 138 11.48 -32.67 -11.67
C ALA A 138 10.85 -31.83 -10.55
N VAL A 139 11.14 -32.20 -9.29
CA VAL A 139 10.75 -31.40 -8.13
C VAL A 139 11.45 -30.04 -8.19
N ALA A 140 10.68 -28.95 -8.21
CA ALA A 140 11.22 -27.60 -8.21
C ALA A 140 12.07 -27.30 -6.97
N THR A 141 13.10 -26.48 -7.16
CA THR A 141 14.00 -26.05 -6.09
C THR A 141 13.35 -25.02 -5.18
N SER A 142 13.77 -24.97 -3.92
CA SER A 142 13.24 -23.98 -2.96
C SER A 142 13.48 -22.54 -3.41
N ALA A 143 14.62 -22.27 -4.04
CA ALA A 143 14.94 -20.95 -4.57
C ALA A 143 13.92 -20.50 -5.64
N SER A 144 13.61 -21.37 -6.60
CA SER A 144 12.63 -21.09 -7.66
C SER A 144 11.23 -20.80 -7.10
N ARG A 145 10.81 -21.57 -6.08
CA ARG A 145 9.52 -21.37 -5.41
C ARG A 145 9.43 -20.02 -4.69
N TRP A 146 10.47 -19.67 -3.93
CA TRP A 146 10.54 -18.36 -3.26
C TRP A 146 10.69 -17.19 -4.23
N ARG A 147 11.34 -17.40 -5.38
CA ARG A 147 11.41 -16.41 -6.45
C ARG A 147 10.00 -16.08 -6.96
N VAL A 148 9.17 -17.09 -7.24
CA VAL A 148 7.77 -16.88 -7.64
C VAL A 148 6.96 -16.14 -6.57
N VAL A 149 7.13 -16.48 -5.30
CA VAL A 149 6.51 -15.73 -4.18
C VAL A 149 6.93 -14.25 -4.22
N GLY A 150 8.21 -13.96 -4.45
CA GLY A 150 8.71 -12.58 -4.58
C GLY A 150 8.12 -11.82 -5.78
N LEU A 151 7.89 -12.52 -6.89
CA LEU A 151 7.22 -11.97 -8.09
C LEU A 151 5.72 -11.68 -7.84
N LEU A 152 5.08 -12.39 -6.92
CA LEU A 152 3.66 -12.21 -6.61
C LEU A 152 3.37 -11.43 -5.32
N LEU A 153 4.39 -11.09 -4.53
CA LEU A 153 4.20 -10.45 -3.24
C LEU A 153 3.36 -9.16 -3.33
N PHE A 154 3.66 -8.27 -4.28
CA PHE A 154 2.87 -7.05 -4.47
C PHE A 154 1.44 -7.35 -4.96
N PRO A 155 1.20 -8.01 -6.11
CA PRO A 155 -0.16 -8.24 -6.61
C PRO A 155 -1.02 -9.11 -5.68
N ALA A 156 -0.41 -9.91 -4.79
CA ALA A 156 -1.12 -10.69 -3.78
C ALA A 156 -1.44 -9.87 -2.51
N CYS A 157 -0.50 -9.06 -2.02
CA CYS A 157 -0.66 -8.40 -0.71
C CYS A 157 -1.23 -6.98 -0.78
N VAL A 158 -1.25 -6.33 -1.96
CA VAL A 158 -1.76 -4.96 -2.09
C VAL A 158 -3.25 -4.83 -1.68
N TRP A 159 -4.03 -5.90 -1.80
CA TRP A 159 -5.43 -5.98 -1.34
C TRP A 159 -5.59 -5.79 0.17
N LEU A 160 -4.55 -6.07 0.96
CA LEU A 160 -4.53 -5.79 2.40
C LEU A 160 -4.42 -4.28 2.66
N ILE A 161 -3.75 -3.54 1.78
CA ILE A 161 -3.57 -2.09 1.89
C ILE A 161 -4.86 -1.35 1.51
N SER A 162 -5.57 -1.82 0.47
CA SER A 162 -6.87 -1.24 0.06
C SER A 162 -8.07 -1.75 0.86
N GLY A 163 -7.85 -2.73 1.74
CA GLY A 163 -8.84 -3.22 2.69
C GLY A 163 -8.70 -2.57 4.07
N PRO A 164 -9.53 -2.97 5.04
CA PRO A 164 -9.59 -2.35 6.37
C PRO A 164 -8.39 -2.69 7.27
N PHE A 165 -7.42 -3.48 6.80
CA PHE A 165 -6.24 -3.82 7.61
C PHE A 165 -5.42 -2.58 7.95
N LEU A 166 -5.12 -1.75 6.93
CA LEU A 166 -4.37 -0.53 7.17
C LEU A 166 -5.15 0.43 8.08
N TYR A 167 -6.47 0.51 7.92
CA TYR A 167 -7.35 1.28 8.81
C TYR A 167 -7.25 0.84 10.28
N LEU A 168 -7.17 -0.47 10.55
CA LEU A 168 -7.02 -0.97 11.91
C LEU A 168 -5.66 -0.61 12.53
N VAL A 169 -4.61 -0.59 11.70
CA VAL A 169 -3.28 -0.13 12.13
C VAL A 169 -3.31 1.38 12.36
N ASP A 170 -3.85 2.15 11.41
CA ASP A 170 -3.93 3.60 11.45
C ASP A 170 -4.72 4.09 12.67
N ASN A 171 -5.85 3.45 13.00
CA ASN A 171 -6.66 3.83 14.15
C ASN A 171 -5.95 3.66 15.50
N GLN A 172 -5.02 2.71 15.62
CA GLN A 172 -4.25 2.53 16.86
C GLN A 172 -3.25 3.67 17.05
N ILE A 173 -2.67 4.17 15.96
CA ILE A 173 -1.62 5.19 15.98
C ILE A 173 -2.22 6.61 15.91
N LYS A 174 -3.45 6.75 15.40
CA LYS A 174 -4.13 8.03 15.15
C LYS A 174 -4.12 8.95 16.36
N GLY A 175 -4.54 8.45 17.52
CA GLY A 175 -4.68 9.27 18.72
C GLY A 175 -3.36 9.88 19.16
N GLU A 176 -2.31 9.06 19.22
CA GLU A 176 -0.96 9.48 19.58
C GLU A 176 -0.37 10.44 18.54
N LEU A 177 -0.53 10.12 17.25
CA LEU A 177 -0.02 10.95 16.16
C LEU A 177 -0.66 12.35 16.19
N LEU A 178 -1.98 12.43 16.37
CA LEU A 178 -2.68 13.73 16.46
C LEU A 178 -2.23 14.55 17.66
N THR A 179 -2.00 13.90 18.80
CA THR A 179 -1.50 14.56 20.01
C THR A 179 -0.11 15.14 19.77
N ASN A 180 0.80 14.34 19.24
CA ASN A 180 2.18 14.76 18.94
C ASN A 180 2.23 15.87 17.89
N VAL A 181 1.43 15.77 16.81
CA VAL A 181 1.33 16.83 15.80
C VAL A 181 0.81 18.12 16.41
N THR A 182 -0.24 18.05 17.24
CA THR A 182 -0.80 19.22 17.93
C THR A 182 0.25 19.87 18.84
N GLU A 183 1.00 19.07 19.59
CA GLU A 183 2.07 19.55 20.46
C GLU A 183 3.15 20.28 19.65
N ILE A 184 3.64 19.68 18.56
CA ILE A 184 4.65 20.28 17.69
C ILE A 184 4.14 21.59 17.09
N VAL A 185 2.95 21.60 16.50
CA VAL A 185 2.36 22.81 15.89
C VAL A 185 2.17 23.90 16.93
N SER A 186 1.66 23.56 18.11
CA SER A 186 1.48 24.51 19.21
C SER A 186 2.81 25.06 19.74
N GLY A 187 3.85 24.23 19.78
CA GLY A 187 5.21 24.64 20.15
C GLY A 187 5.78 25.64 19.15
N ILE A 188 5.60 25.40 17.85
CA ILE A 188 6.01 26.34 16.79
C ILE A 188 5.27 27.69 16.95
N LEU A 189 3.96 27.67 17.21
CA LEU A 189 3.18 28.89 17.39
C LEU A 189 3.64 29.70 18.61
N ARG A 190 3.85 29.03 19.75
CA ARG A 190 4.36 29.67 20.97
C ARG A 190 5.76 30.23 20.78
N ALA A 191 6.61 29.56 20.00
CA ALA A 191 7.94 30.06 19.65
C ALA A 191 7.90 31.29 18.72
N ASN A 192 6.77 31.56 18.06
CA ASN A 192 6.50 32.77 17.28
C ASN A 192 5.66 33.79 18.09
N ASP A 193 5.70 33.74 19.41
CA ASP A 193 5.03 34.67 20.34
C ASP A 193 3.49 34.72 20.21
N HIS A 194 2.87 33.68 19.66
CA HIS A 194 1.42 33.59 19.58
C HIS A 194 0.81 33.03 20.87
N ALA A 195 -0.08 33.80 21.50
CA ALA A 195 -0.88 33.35 22.63
C ALA A 195 -1.98 32.39 22.13
N ILE A 196 -1.86 31.12 22.47
CA ILE A 196 -2.82 30.07 22.07
C ILE A 196 -3.25 29.22 23.27
N ARG A 197 -4.46 28.69 23.20
CA ARG A 197 -4.96 27.67 24.13
C ARG A 197 -5.17 26.36 23.36
N VAL A 198 -4.70 25.26 23.92
CA VAL A 198 -4.91 23.92 23.34
C VAL A 198 -6.02 23.23 24.12
N SER A 199 -7.00 22.68 23.41
CA SER A 199 -8.07 21.85 23.99
C SER A 199 -8.20 20.59 23.14
N GLY A 200 -7.74 19.45 23.68
CA GLY A 200 -7.58 18.22 22.90
C GLY A 200 -6.66 18.44 21.70
N ASN A 201 -7.13 18.09 20.50
CA ASN A 201 -6.41 18.31 19.23
C ASN A 201 -6.85 19.61 18.52
N THR A 202 -7.36 20.60 19.25
CA THR A 202 -7.83 21.87 18.70
C THR A 202 -7.02 23.02 19.29
N ILE A 203 -6.52 23.90 18.42
CA ILE A 203 -5.79 25.10 18.76
C ILE A 203 -6.78 26.27 18.73
N ILE A 204 -6.92 26.96 19.85
CA ILE A 204 -7.85 28.08 20.05
C ILE A 204 -7.03 29.37 20.17
N PHE A 205 -7.42 30.36 19.37
CA PHE A 205 -6.78 31.67 19.30
C PHE A 205 -7.45 32.68 20.25
N PRO A 206 -6.80 33.83 20.55
CA PRO A 206 -7.33 34.82 21.48
C PRO A 206 -8.65 35.45 21.04
N ASN A 207 -8.89 35.52 19.73
CA ASN A 207 -10.13 36.02 19.13
C ASN A 207 -11.31 35.03 19.25
N GLY A 208 -11.08 33.84 19.81
CA GLY A 208 -12.09 32.78 19.95
C GLY A 208 -12.18 31.84 18.75
N ASP A 209 -11.46 32.11 17.66
CA ASP A 209 -11.37 31.18 16.53
C ASP A 209 -10.58 29.93 16.94
N ALA A 210 -10.90 28.82 16.27
CA ALA A 210 -10.30 27.53 16.54
C ALA A 210 -9.92 26.83 15.23
N VAL A 211 -8.80 26.10 15.28
CA VAL A 211 -8.36 25.19 14.22
C VAL A 211 -8.22 23.81 14.83
N GLY A 212 -9.09 22.90 14.41
CA GLY A 212 -8.96 21.49 14.75
C GLY A 212 -7.76 20.91 14.00
N VAL A 213 -6.69 20.55 14.70
CA VAL A 213 -5.60 19.76 14.13
C VAL A 213 -6.15 18.41 13.68
N ALA A 214 -7.18 17.85 14.32
CA ALA A 214 -7.82 16.62 13.87
C ALA A 214 -8.63 16.77 12.56
N GLU A 215 -9.29 17.91 12.34
CA GLU A 215 -10.02 18.24 11.11
C GLU A 215 -9.05 18.63 9.99
N ALA A 216 -8.02 19.42 10.33
CA ALA A 216 -6.88 19.72 9.47
C ALA A 216 -6.06 18.47 9.17
N CYS A 217 -5.99 17.49 10.07
CA CYS A 217 -5.41 16.15 9.88
C CYS A 217 -6.41 15.19 9.23
N SER A 218 -6.77 15.52 8.00
CA SER A 218 -6.86 14.54 6.91
C SER A 218 -5.70 13.50 6.86
N GLY A 219 -4.69 13.58 7.74
CA GLY A 219 -3.37 12.95 7.63
C GLY A 219 -3.33 11.42 7.58
N ILE A 220 -4.41 10.70 7.92
CA ILE A 220 -4.48 9.26 7.62
C ILE A 220 -4.84 9.00 6.16
N ARG A 221 -5.64 9.87 5.52
CA ARG A 221 -5.95 9.79 4.07
C ARG A 221 -4.67 9.76 3.25
N SER A 222 -3.72 10.64 3.59
CA SER A 222 -2.42 10.70 2.93
C SER A 222 -1.49 9.56 3.34
N LEU A 223 -1.58 9.05 4.58
CA LEU A 223 -0.73 7.96 5.04
C LEU A 223 -1.00 6.68 4.24
N SER A 224 -2.26 6.27 4.12
CA SER A 224 -2.63 5.06 3.39
C SER A 224 -2.28 5.17 1.90
N ALA A 225 -2.55 6.32 1.29
CA ALA A 225 -2.18 6.60 -0.10
C ALA A 225 -0.65 6.63 -0.32
N CYS A 226 0.12 7.20 0.60
CA CYS A 226 1.58 7.21 0.53
C CYS A 226 2.16 5.81 0.71
N VAL A 227 1.64 5.03 1.67
CA VAL A 227 2.04 3.62 1.87
C VAL A 227 1.76 2.79 0.62
N PHE A 228 0.59 2.97 0.00
CA PHE A 228 0.25 2.36 -1.28
C PHE A 228 1.23 2.76 -2.39
N ALA A 229 1.49 4.06 -2.54
CA ALA A 229 2.44 4.57 -3.54
C ALA A 229 3.85 4.02 -3.32
N GLY A 230 4.34 3.99 -2.08
CA GLY A 230 5.63 3.41 -1.72
C GLY A 230 5.70 1.90 -2.01
N ALA A 231 4.63 1.16 -1.72
CA ALA A 231 4.54 -0.27 -2.05
C ALA A 231 4.57 -0.52 -3.57
N PHE A 232 3.83 0.28 -4.33
CA PHE A 232 3.79 0.19 -5.80
C PHE A 232 5.12 0.57 -6.44
N LEU A 233 5.68 1.73 -6.07
CA LEU A 233 6.99 2.18 -6.56
C LEU A 233 8.08 1.17 -6.21
N GLY A 234 8.03 0.59 -5.00
CA GLY A 234 8.95 -0.45 -4.57
C GLY A 234 8.81 -1.74 -5.37
N ALA A 235 7.58 -2.10 -5.77
CA ALA A 235 7.34 -3.28 -6.58
C ALA A 235 7.86 -3.11 -8.02
N VAL A 236 7.61 -1.95 -8.64
CA VAL A 236 7.93 -1.72 -10.06
C VAL A 236 9.39 -1.30 -10.25
N PHE A 237 9.91 -0.39 -9.44
CA PHE A 237 11.19 0.25 -9.72
C PHE A 237 12.37 -0.24 -8.88
N LEU A 238 12.15 -0.98 -7.78
CA LEU A 238 13.27 -1.54 -7.03
C LEU A 238 13.71 -2.87 -7.62
N GLU A 239 14.93 -2.86 -8.17
CA GLU A 239 15.57 -3.97 -8.85
C GLU A 239 16.20 -4.97 -7.86
N GLY A 240 16.48 -6.19 -8.31
CA GLY A 240 17.29 -7.18 -7.58
C GLY A 240 16.49 -8.33 -6.97
N GLY A 241 17.23 -9.27 -6.37
CA GLY A 241 16.69 -10.51 -5.81
C GLY A 241 16.30 -10.43 -4.33
N PHE A 242 15.57 -11.45 -3.88
CA PHE A 242 15.33 -11.71 -2.46
C PHE A 242 16.64 -12.13 -1.76
N PRO A 243 16.95 -11.69 -0.51
CA PRO A 243 16.12 -10.84 0.36
C PRO A 243 16.38 -9.33 0.26
N GLY A 244 17.48 -8.90 -0.39
CA GLY A 244 17.90 -7.49 -0.40
C GLY A 244 16.91 -6.53 -1.09
N ALA A 245 16.19 -7.00 -2.11
CA ALA A 245 15.09 -6.22 -2.71
C ALA A 245 13.89 -6.06 -1.76
N LEU A 246 13.57 -7.09 -0.97
CA LEU A 246 12.47 -7.01 0.00
C LEU A 246 12.76 -5.98 1.08
N LEU A 247 13.97 -5.97 1.64
CA LEU A 247 14.34 -5.00 2.67
C LEU A 247 14.24 -3.55 2.15
N ARG A 248 14.67 -3.30 0.92
CA ARG A 248 14.56 -1.97 0.30
C ARG A 248 13.13 -1.57 -0.02
N ARG A 249 12.27 -2.53 -0.39
CA ARG A 249 10.82 -2.29 -0.54
C ARG A 249 10.18 -1.91 0.81
N ILE A 250 10.52 -2.64 1.87
CA ILE A 250 10.08 -2.30 3.24
C ILE A 250 10.60 -0.92 3.64
N ALA A 251 11.86 -0.61 3.35
CA ALA A 251 12.44 0.70 3.62
C ALA A 251 11.72 1.83 2.87
N LEU A 252 11.33 1.61 1.60
CA LEU A 252 10.57 2.60 0.82
C LEU A 252 9.15 2.80 1.38
N ILE A 253 8.49 1.74 1.83
CA ILE A 253 7.19 1.84 2.51
C ILE A 253 7.33 2.62 3.83
N GLY A 254 8.37 2.32 4.62
CA GLY A 254 8.67 3.05 5.85
C GLY A 254 8.97 4.54 5.59
N LEU A 255 9.75 4.83 4.55
CA LEU A 255 10.00 6.19 4.10
C LEU A 255 8.71 6.91 3.67
N ALA A 256 7.79 6.20 3.00
CA ALA A 256 6.49 6.76 2.63
C ALA A 256 5.65 7.14 3.85
N GLY A 257 5.58 6.26 4.85
CA GLY A 257 4.90 6.56 6.12
C GLY A 257 5.53 7.75 6.84
N PHE A 258 6.86 7.78 6.94
CA PHE A 258 7.59 8.88 7.58
C PHE A 258 7.39 10.21 6.85
N THR A 259 7.49 10.20 5.52
CA THR A 259 7.29 11.39 4.67
C THR A 259 5.87 11.92 4.80
N ALA A 260 4.87 11.04 4.84
CA ALA A 260 3.48 11.43 5.05
C ALA A 260 3.29 12.13 6.40
N ILE A 261 3.89 11.63 7.48
CA ILE A 261 3.83 12.26 8.81
C ILE A 261 4.49 13.64 8.80
N LEU A 262 5.71 13.76 8.25
CA LEU A 262 6.43 15.04 8.19
C LEU A 262 5.67 16.11 7.40
N LEU A 263 5.17 15.76 6.21
CA LEU A 263 4.42 16.69 5.39
C LEU A 263 3.06 17.03 6.00
N ASN A 264 2.46 16.10 6.76
CA ASN A 264 1.26 16.39 7.52
C ASN A 264 1.54 17.40 8.65
N ILE A 265 2.68 17.34 9.35
CA ILE A 265 3.06 18.38 10.32
C ILE A 265 3.17 19.73 9.61
N GLY A 266 3.94 19.80 8.52
CA GLY A 266 4.11 21.05 7.75
C GLY A 266 2.78 21.63 7.25
N ARG A 267 1.88 20.77 6.76
CA ARG A 267 0.52 21.16 6.36
C ARG A 267 -0.29 21.74 7.51
N ASN A 268 -0.31 21.09 8.67
CA ASN A 268 -1.05 21.59 9.83
C ASN A 268 -0.48 22.90 10.36
N THR A 269 0.85 23.04 10.37
CA THR A 269 1.51 24.31 10.68
C THR A 269 1.03 25.41 9.72
N TYR A 270 1.10 25.16 8.40
CA TYR A 270 0.62 26.11 7.39
C TYR A 270 -0.86 26.50 7.59
N LEU A 271 -1.76 25.53 7.73
CA LEU A 271 -3.20 25.79 7.89
C LEU A 271 -3.48 26.59 9.17
N THR A 272 -2.75 26.31 10.25
CA THR A 272 -2.93 27.03 11.52
C THR A 272 -2.45 28.48 11.41
N PHE A 273 -1.31 28.74 10.78
CA PHE A 273 -0.86 30.10 10.49
C PHE A 273 -1.80 30.82 9.50
N HIS A 274 -2.28 30.14 8.47
CA HIS A 274 -3.23 30.72 7.53
C HIS A 274 -4.50 31.20 8.25
N ALA A 275 -5.05 30.35 9.12
CA ALA A 275 -6.21 30.67 9.94
C ALA A 275 -5.96 31.79 10.95
N LEU A 276 -4.74 31.91 11.51
CA LEU A 276 -4.38 33.03 12.37
C LEU A 276 -4.50 34.39 11.68
N HIS A 277 -4.11 34.45 10.41
CA HIS A 277 -4.10 35.71 9.65
C HIS A 277 -5.41 36.02 8.93
N HIS A 278 -6.18 34.99 8.55
CA HIS A 278 -7.38 35.14 7.70
C HIS A 278 -8.68 34.63 8.36
N GLY A 279 -8.61 34.17 9.61
CA GLY A 279 -9.71 33.52 10.32
C GLY A 279 -9.89 32.05 9.93
N SER A 280 -10.43 31.23 10.83
CA SER A 280 -10.56 29.78 10.62
C SER A 280 -11.48 29.41 9.44
N LYS A 281 -12.53 30.21 9.18
CA LYS A 281 -13.44 30.03 8.03
C LYS A 281 -12.77 30.18 6.68
N SER A 282 -11.59 30.82 6.62
CA SER A 282 -10.82 30.92 5.36
C SER A 282 -10.34 29.57 4.84
N LEU A 283 -10.27 28.54 5.70
CA LEU A 283 -9.82 27.20 5.31
C LEU A 283 -10.81 26.48 4.39
N GLU A 284 -12.10 26.85 4.45
CA GLU A 284 -13.20 26.31 3.61
C GLU A 284 -13.40 27.09 2.31
N ARG A 285 -12.65 28.19 2.13
CA ARG A 285 -12.62 28.99 0.90
C ARG A 285 -11.45 28.55 0.04
N ASP A 286 -11.47 28.90 -1.24
CA ASP A 286 -10.28 28.76 -2.07
C ASP A 286 -9.21 29.82 -1.72
N LEU A 287 -8.04 29.74 -2.38
CA LEU A 287 -6.95 30.71 -2.19
C LEU A 287 -7.34 32.16 -2.53
N ALA A 288 -8.34 32.38 -3.37
CA ALA A 288 -8.85 33.70 -3.71
C ALA A 288 -9.89 34.22 -2.71
N GLY A 289 -10.27 33.39 -1.72
CA GLY A 289 -11.28 33.71 -0.72
C GLY A 289 -12.72 33.45 -1.17
N ILE A 290 -12.92 32.68 -2.25
CA ILE A 290 -14.23 32.34 -2.80
C ILE A 290 -14.77 31.09 -2.10
N GLU A 291 -16.06 31.10 -1.76
CA GLU A 291 -16.71 29.98 -1.07
C GLU A 291 -17.10 28.86 -2.05
N HIS A 292 -17.13 27.62 -1.54
CA HIS A 292 -17.49 26.47 -2.36
C HIS A 292 -18.90 26.64 -2.96
N GLY A 293 -19.03 26.39 -4.28
CA GLY A 293 -20.28 26.55 -5.01
C GLY A 293 -20.53 27.95 -5.58
N GLN A 294 -19.67 28.94 -5.29
CA GLN A 294 -19.74 30.24 -5.94
C GLN A 294 -19.02 30.25 -7.29
N VAL A 295 -19.47 31.14 -8.20
CA VAL A 295 -18.83 31.32 -9.51
C VAL A 295 -17.40 31.82 -9.32
N GLY A 296 -16.45 31.15 -9.97
CA GLY A 296 -15.03 31.48 -9.85
C GLY A 296 -14.28 30.66 -8.80
N PHE A 297 -14.95 29.76 -8.06
CA PHE A 297 -14.28 28.86 -7.12
C PHE A 297 -13.22 28.00 -7.83
N SER A 298 -12.03 27.96 -7.25
CA SER A 298 -10.88 27.24 -7.79
C SER A 298 -11.13 25.75 -7.96
N SER A 299 -10.71 25.20 -9.11
CA SER A 299 -10.69 23.74 -9.33
C SER A 299 -9.68 23.02 -8.43
N LEU A 300 -8.77 23.75 -7.78
CA LEU A 300 -7.81 23.19 -6.83
C LEU A 300 -8.43 22.91 -5.44
N GLY A 301 -9.70 23.30 -5.25
CA GLY A 301 -10.42 23.12 -4.01
C GLY A 301 -10.15 24.24 -3.01
N THR A 302 -10.52 23.97 -1.75
CA THR A 302 -10.31 24.88 -0.64
C THR A 302 -8.83 25.03 -0.29
N VAL A 303 -8.47 26.01 0.55
CA VAL A 303 -7.11 26.13 1.11
C VAL A 303 -6.71 24.84 1.83
N HIS A 304 -7.66 24.21 2.53
CA HIS A 304 -7.47 22.92 3.16
C HIS A 304 -7.10 21.81 2.15
N ASP A 305 -7.85 21.71 1.05
CA ASP A 305 -7.64 20.70 0.01
C ASP A 305 -6.32 20.91 -0.72
N LEU A 306 -6.02 22.16 -1.10
CA LEU A 306 -4.79 22.52 -1.78
C LEU A 306 -3.56 22.15 -0.95
N ALA A 307 -3.55 22.50 0.34
CA ALA A 307 -2.45 22.13 1.22
C ALA A 307 -2.27 20.61 1.31
N GLY A 308 -3.37 19.85 1.25
CA GLY A 308 -3.35 18.39 1.20
C GLY A 308 -2.74 17.86 -0.09
N ASN A 309 -3.17 18.38 -1.23
CA ASN A 309 -2.66 18.02 -2.55
C ASN A 309 -1.18 18.34 -2.70
N VAL A 310 -0.73 19.50 -2.22
CA VAL A 310 0.68 19.89 -2.20
C VAL A 310 1.51 18.89 -1.36
N ALA A 311 1.03 18.53 -0.17
CA ALA A 311 1.69 17.52 0.65
C ALA A 311 1.77 16.16 -0.04
N MET A 312 0.70 15.71 -0.71
CA MET A 312 0.70 14.44 -1.46
C MET A 312 1.67 14.45 -2.64
N VAL A 313 1.68 15.51 -3.44
CA VAL A 313 2.59 15.65 -4.59
C VAL A 313 4.04 15.71 -4.10
N ALA A 314 4.32 16.45 -3.03
CA ALA A 314 5.64 16.50 -2.42
C ALA A 314 6.08 15.11 -1.91
N ALA A 315 5.18 14.36 -1.28
CA ALA A 315 5.46 12.99 -0.85
C ALA A 315 5.84 12.09 -2.02
N LEU A 316 5.08 12.16 -3.12
CA LEU A 316 5.36 11.39 -4.33
C LEU A 316 6.71 11.75 -4.94
N ILE A 317 7.03 13.05 -5.05
CA ILE A 317 8.33 13.51 -5.56
C ILE A 317 9.48 12.98 -4.71
N ILE A 318 9.35 13.05 -3.37
CA ILE A 318 10.34 12.51 -2.44
C ILE A 318 10.51 11.00 -2.68
N LEU A 319 9.42 10.24 -2.74
CA LEU A 319 9.50 8.79 -2.96
C LEU A 319 10.18 8.42 -4.27
N VAL A 320 9.82 9.10 -5.37
CA VAL A 320 10.44 8.89 -6.69
C VAL A 320 11.92 9.24 -6.65
N ALA A 321 12.32 10.32 -5.95
CA ALA A 321 13.72 10.72 -5.82
C ALA A 321 14.56 9.69 -5.01
N PHE A 322 13.94 8.97 -4.06
CA PHE A 322 14.61 7.96 -3.26
C PHE A 322 14.74 6.59 -3.95
N VAL A 323 13.94 6.30 -4.97
CA VAL A 323 14.02 5.04 -5.73
C VAL A 323 15.44 4.78 -6.30
N PRO A 324 16.07 5.73 -7.03
CA PRO A 324 17.45 5.54 -7.50
C PRO A 324 18.46 5.34 -6.36
N LEU A 325 18.28 6.02 -5.23
CA LEU A 325 19.18 5.90 -4.07
C LEU A 325 19.11 4.49 -3.47
N LEU A 326 17.91 3.96 -3.27
CA LEU A 326 17.70 2.60 -2.79
C LEU A 326 18.22 1.56 -3.80
N ASN A 327 18.09 1.81 -5.10
CA ASN A 327 18.70 0.95 -6.11
C ASN A 327 20.23 0.94 -6.03
N ARG A 328 20.87 2.09 -5.81
CA ARG A 328 22.34 2.18 -5.61
C ARG A 328 22.81 1.38 -4.40
N LEU A 329 22.06 1.40 -3.29
CA LEU A 329 22.41 0.65 -2.08
C LEU A 329 22.37 -0.88 -2.28
N GLY A 330 21.61 -1.37 -3.26
CA GLY A 330 21.51 -2.80 -3.56
C GLY A 330 22.50 -3.32 -4.61
N ARG A 331 23.30 -2.45 -5.24
CA ARG A 331 24.32 -2.90 -6.20
C ARG A 331 25.51 -3.49 -5.44
N PRO A 332 26.03 -4.67 -5.83
CA PRO A 332 27.29 -5.19 -5.29
C PRO A 332 28.38 -4.12 -5.41
N ARG A 333 29.19 -3.93 -4.35
CA ARG A 333 30.30 -2.97 -4.34
C ARG A 333 31.50 -3.39 -5.22
N ASP A 334 31.41 -4.52 -5.89
CA ASP A 334 32.49 -5.07 -6.71
C ASP A 334 32.41 -4.52 -8.13
N ASN A 335 33.03 -3.36 -8.31
CA ASN A 335 33.73 -2.91 -9.52
C ASN A 335 34.50 -1.62 -9.20
N ARG A 336 35.28 -1.62 -8.10
CA ARG A 336 36.45 -0.75 -8.06
C ARG A 336 37.56 -1.53 -8.76
N PRO A 337 38.09 -1.06 -9.91
CA PRO A 337 39.34 -1.63 -10.39
C PRO A 337 40.35 -1.49 -9.25
N SER A 338 40.93 -2.62 -8.82
CA SER A 338 42.12 -2.60 -7.96
C SER A 338 43.17 -1.76 -8.67
N ALA A 339 43.50 -0.63 -8.06
CA ALA A 339 44.66 0.18 -8.42
C ALA A 339 45.95 -0.56 -8.04
#